data_AF-A0A921ZV75-F1
#
_entry.id   AF-A0A921ZV75-F1
#
_cell.length_a   1.000
_cell.length_b   1.000
_cell.length_c   1.000
_cell.angle_alpha   90.00
_cell.angle_beta   90.00
_cell.angle_gamma   90.00
#
_symmetry.space_group_name_H-M   'P 1'
#
loop_
_entity.id
_entity.type
_entity.pdbx_description
1 polymer ?
#
loop_
_entity_poly.entity_id
_entity_poly.type
_entity_poly.pdbx_seq_one_letter_code
_entity_poly.pdbx_strand_id
1 'polypeptide(L)'
;MMYKCVILFFLYVLILPARCQTKAGDQCVDDYTKSVGKCSLIENCPSAKKASVGNGITPTFCAYSAFSPTLVCCLDEGSILQTAPTTQEKPPVWSDGDKSKRVSERKCDEYSRDVIHRTHYVALQASDSGVVTAPKCDYQGTGLIVGGEEASVGEFPHMAAIGWRNETGYAFQCGGSLISPKFILTAGHCIKFGGADPAIARLGDHNLDPTVNDRADHVDVPISKVIKHPDYNSPLVYNDIALMELANAVTLRTAIRPACLWTKGGFGTHTSALATGWGVTDDRSQETSKVLRKVSLSLLQNDHCNPLMKNYQTKRKWPGFISSQMCAGELRGGKDTCQGDSGAPLQVVSSDNQCIFHVVGVVSFGRYCAVKGHPGVYTRVSSYLDWIEKTVWPGE
;
A
#
# COMPACT_ATOMS: atom_id res chain seq x y z
N MET A 1 -41.21 4.05 -69.68
CA MET A 1 -41.95 5.26 -69.26
C MET A 1 -41.58 5.55 -67.82
N MET A 2 -41.15 6.79 -67.56
CA MET A 2 -40.66 7.33 -66.28
C MET A 2 -41.54 6.99 -65.07
N TYR A 3 -40.93 6.81 -63.90
CA TYR A 3 -41.17 7.65 -62.72
C TYR A 3 -39.94 7.68 -61.80
N LYS A 4 -39.56 8.90 -61.40
CA LYS A 4 -38.46 9.28 -60.51
C LYS A 4 -38.84 8.98 -59.04
N CYS A 5 -37.86 8.64 -58.21
CA CYS A 5 -37.83 9.16 -56.85
C CYS A 5 -36.39 9.48 -56.44
N VAL A 6 -36.24 10.70 -55.95
CA VAL A 6 -34.99 11.38 -55.62
C VAL A 6 -34.61 11.01 -54.19
N ILE A 7 -33.38 10.56 -53.97
CA ILE A 7 -32.77 10.53 -52.64
C ILE A 7 -31.46 11.31 -52.74
N LEU A 8 -31.49 12.55 -52.22
CA LEU A 8 -30.29 13.34 -51.94
C LEU A 8 -29.48 12.61 -50.85
N PHE A 9 -28.33 12.05 -51.22
CA PHE A 9 -27.29 11.72 -50.25
C PHE A 9 -26.35 12.91 -50.13
N PHE A 10 -26.42 13.62 -49.00
CA PHE A 10 -25.37 14.55 -48.57
C PHE A 10 -24.09 13.74 -48.32
N LEU A 11 -23.11 13.87 -49.21
CA LEU A 11 -21.74 13.40 -49.00
C LEU A 11 -21.06 14.31 -47.97
N TYR A 12 -21.19 13.97 -46.68
CA TYR A 12 -20.28 14.44 -45.65
C TYR A 12 -18.96 13.70 -45.85
N VAL A 13 -18.00 14.36 -46.50
CA VAL A 13 -16.60 13.88 -46.54
C VAL A 13 -16.03 14.02 -45.13
N LEU A 14 -16.15 12.95 -44.34
CA LEU A 14 -15.32 12.75 -43.17
C LEU A 14 -13.90 12.46 -43.67
N ILE A 15 -13.06 13.50 -43.67
CA ILE A 15 -11.62 13.35 -43.79
C ILE A 15 -11.14 12.63 -42.51
N LEU A 16 -11.09 11.30 -42.56
CA LEU A 16 -10.28 10.53 -41.62
C LEU A 16 -8.81 10.81 -41.97
N PRO A 17 -7.95 11.25 -41.02
CA PRO A 17 -6.53 11.30 -41.29
C PRO A 17 -6.06 9.86 -41.53
N ALA A 18 -5.61 9.59 -42.76
CA ALA A 18 -4.90 8.37 -43.08
C ALA A 18 -3.71 8.24 -42.11
N ARG A 19 -3.76 7.26 -41.19
CA ARG A 19 -2.55 6.80 -40.51
C ARG A 19 -1.64 6.26 -41.61
N CYS A 20 -0.65 7.06 -42.00
CA CYS A 20 0.41 6.64 -42.91
C CYS A 20 1.03 5.36 -42.33
N GLN A 21 0.88 4.24 -43.04
CA GLN A 21 1.74 3.08 -42.82
C GLN A 21 3.15 3.52 -43.20
N THR A 22 4.03 3.60 -42.21
CA THR A 22 5.45 3.90 -42.40
C THR A 22 6.11 2.73 -43.11
N LYS A 23 6.99 3.02 -44.07
CA LYS A 23 7.74 2.05 -44.85
C LYS A 23 9.16 1.91 -44.31
N ALA A 24 9.84 0.81 -44.67
CA ALA A 24 11.26 0.66 -44.38
C ALA A 24 12.06 1.82 -45.01
N GLY A 25 12.90 2.47 -44.22
CA GLY A 25 13.68 3.65 -44.60
C GLY A 25 13.10 4.99 -44.15
N ASP A 26 11.83 5.04 -43.70
CA ASP A 26 11.22 6.27 -43.19
C ASP A 26 11.89 6.74 -41.90
N GLN A 27 11.95 8.06 -41.70
CA GLN A 27 12.43 8.63 -40.45
C GLN A 27 11.47 8.30 -39.31
N CYS A 28 12.03 7.91 -38.18
CA CYS A 28 11.32 7.67 -36.94
C CYS A 28 12.04 8.34 -35.79
N VAL A 29 11.35 8.50 -34.67
CA VAL A 29 11.94 8.99 -33.42
C VAL A 29 11.81 7.89 -32.40
N ASP A 30 12.91 7.49 -31.79
CA ASP A 30 12.89 6.47 -30.75
C ASP A 30 12.21 7.00 -29.48
N ASP A 31 11.27 6.25 -28.92
CA ASP A 31 10.43 6.74 -27.82
C ASP A 31 11.20 6.97 -26.52
N TYR A 32 12.35 6.31 -26.34
CA TYR A 32 13.15 6.37 -25.12
C TYR A 32 14.25 7.42 -25.20
N THR A 33 15.01 7.41 -26.29
CA THR A 33 16.16 8.31 -26.48
C THR A 33 15.77 9.62 -27.13
N LYS A 34 14.58 9.70 -27.75
CA LYS A 34 14.13 10.82 -28.61
C LYS A 34 15.07 11.11 -29.77
N SER A 35 15.98 10.19 -30.08
CA SER A 35 16.88 10.29 -31.22
C SER A 35 16.14 9.95 -32.51
N VAL A 36 16.47 10.68 -33.58
CA VAL A 36 15.96 10.41 -34.92
C VAL A 36 16.69 9.21 -35.50
N GLY A 37 15.94 8.21 -35.91
CA GLY A 37 16.42 6.99 -36.57
C GLY A 37 15.70 6.72 -37.88
N LYS A 38 15.91 5.52 -38.42
CA LYS A 38 15.21 5.00 -39.60
C LYS A 38 14.50 3.70 -39.30
N CYS A 39 13.30 3.54 -39.85
CA CYS A 39 12.54 2.31 -39.74
C CYS A 39 13.24 1.19 -40.51
N SER A 40 13.67 0.16 -39.81
CA SER A 40 14.35 -1.01 -40.39
C SER A 40 13.77 -2.29 -39.81
N LEU A 41 14.04 -3.41 -40.47
CA LEU A 41 13.69 -4.73 -39.94
C LEU A 41 14.45 -4.98 -38.64
N ILE A 42 13.78 -5.58 -37.66
CA ILE A 42 14.39 -5.86 -36.35
C ILE A 42 15.66 -6.71 -36.45
N GLU A 43 15.75 -7.59 -37.45
CA GLU A 43 16.93 -8.41 -37.72
C GLU A 43 18.14 -7.57 -38.16
N ASN A 44 17.88 -6.45 -38.84
CA ASN A 44 18.89 -5.55 -39.40
C ASN A 44 19.12 -4.32 -38.52
N CYS A 45 18.68 -4.36 -37.26
CA CYS A 45 18.82 -3.25 -36.34
C CYS A 45 19.66 -3.61 -35.10
N PRO A 46 20.97 -3.27 -35.07
CA PRO A 46 21.85 -3.53 -33.94
C PRO A 46 21.39 -2.86 -32.64
N SER A 47 20.86 -1.63 -32.71
CA SER A 47 20.37 -0.89 -31.54
C SER A 47 19.16 -1.58 -30.88
N ALA A 48 18.22 -2.08 -31.67
CA ALA A 48 17.06 -2.82 -31.18
C ALA A 48 17.46 -4.17 -30.57
N LYS A 49 18.41 -4.89 -31.17
CA LYS A 49 18.95 -6.15 -30.61
C LYS A 49 19.64 -5.93 -29.26
N LYS A 50 20.45 -4.88 -29.14
CA LYS A 50 21.16 -4.54 -27.89
C LYS A 50 20.20 -4.12 -26.77
N ALA A 51 19.16 -3.35 -27.10
CA ALA A 51 18.15 -2.90 -26.14
C ALA A 51 17.25 -4.06 -25.63
N SER A 52 16.87 -4.99 -26.51
CA SER A 52 16.01 -6.13 -26.16
C SER A 52 16.73 -7.21 -25.35
N VAL A 53 17.95 -7.59 -25.75
CA VAL A 53 18.70 -8.69 -25.11
C VAL A 53 19.47 -8.24 -23.86
N GLY A 54 19.94 -6.98 -23.81
CA GLY A 54 20.76 -6.47 -22.71
C GLY A 54 19.98 -5.83 -21.56
N ASN A 55 18.87 -5.15 -21.85
CA ASN A 55 18.20 -4.26 -20.90
C ASN A 55 16.69 -4.50 -20.75
N GLY A 56 16.11 -5.48 -21.46
CA GLY A 56 14.68 -5.79 -21.38
C GLY A 56 13.76 -4.69 -21.92
N ILE A 57 14.27 -3.81 -22.78
CA ILE A 57 13.54 -2.67 -23.34
C ILE A 57 12.90 -3.09 -24.66
N THR A 58 11.58 -2.85 -24.81
CA THR A 58 10.86 -3.11 -26.06
C THR A 58 11.21 -2.04 -27.10
N PRO A 59 11.64 -2.42 -28.31
CA PRO A 59 12.05 -1.46 -29.33
C PRO A 59 10.85 -0.64 -29.84
N THR A 60 11.09 0.62 -30.18
CA THR A 60 10.07 1.51 -30.77
C THR A 60 9.62 0.97 -32.12
N PHE A 61 8.34 0.65 -32.27
CA PHE A 61 7.79 0.08 -33.51
C PHE A 61 7.37 1.17 -34.49
N CYS A 62 7.87 1.09 -35.72
CA CYS A 62 7.40 1.93 -36.82
C CYS A 62 6.09 1.41 -37.39
N ALA A 63 6.00 0.09 -37.60
CA ALA A 63 4.83 -0.58 -38.12
C ALA A 63 4.76 -2.01 -37.57
N TYR A 64 3.56 -2.44 -37.16
CA TYR A 64 3.29 -3.77 -36.66
C TYR A 64 2.03 -4.34 -37.33
N SER A 65 2.13 -5.56 -37.85
CA SER A 65 1.03 -6.28 -38.48
C SER A 65 1.30 -7.78 -38.36
N ALA A 66 0.23 -8.56 -38.15
CA ALA A 66 0.33 -10.02 -38.00
C ALA A 66 0.77 -10.76 -39.28
N PHE A 67 0.75 -10.08 -40.44
CA PHE A 67 1.02 -10.68 -41.75
C PHE A 67 2.17 -10.00 -42.52
N SER A 68 2.86 -9.03 -41.92
CA SER A 68 3.99 -8.32 -42.56
C SER A 68 5.17 -8.16 -41.58
N PRO A 69 6.40 -8.05 -42.10
CA PRO A 69 7.58 -8.04 -41.26
C PRO A 69 7.64 -6.79 -40.36
N THR A 70 8.04 -6.99 -39.11
CA THR A 70 8.04 -5.95 -38.07
C THR A 70 9.15 -4.92 -38.31
N LEU A 71 8.77 -3.65 -38.40
CA LEU A 71 9.69 -2.53 -38.55
C LEU A 71 9.87 -1.81 -37.22
N VAL A 72 11.13 -1.64 -36.82
CA VAL A 72 11.54 -0.95 -35.59
C VAL A 72 12.40 0.27 -35.91
N CYS A 73 12.39 1.27 -35.04
CA CYS A 73 13.20 2.47 -35.21
C CYS A 73 14.68 2.15 -34.90
N CYS A 74 15.53 2.29 -35.91
CA CYS A 74 16.96 1.99 -35.80
C CYS A 74 17.81 3.26 -35.78
N LEU A 75 18.70 3.37 -34.81
CA LEU A 75 19.59 4.51 -34.64
C LEU A 75 20.95 4.22 -35.30
N ASP A 76 21.51 5.19 -36.01
CA ASP A 76 22.85 5.07 -36.60
C ASP A 76 23.91 5.06 -35.48
N GLU A 77 24.93 4.20 -35.63
CA GLU A 77 25.95 3.87 -34.60
C GLU A 77 26.77 5.07 -34.08
N GLY A 78 26.65 6.25 -34.70
CA GLY A 78 27.26 7.51 -34.26
C GLY A 78 26.45 8.33 -33.25
N SER A 79 25.24 7.90 -32.87
CA SER A 79 24.38 8.59 -31.87
C SER A 79 24.44 7.98 -30.47
N ILE A 80 25.31 6.99 -30.26
CA ILE A 80 25.70 6.54 -28.93
C ILE A 80 26.62 7.62 -28.38
N LEU A 81 26.07 8.62 -27.70
CA LEU A 81 26.86 9.48 -26.84
C LEU A 81 27.67 8.56 -25.93
N GLN A 82 28.99 8.61 -26.17
CA GLN A 82 30.00 8.06 -25.30
C GLN A 82 29.62 8.45 -23.88
N THR A 83 29.31 7.44 -23.07
CA THR A 83 29.33 7.58 -21.63
C THR A 83 30.69 8.16 -21.30
N ALA A 84 30.70 9.40 -20.82
CA ALA A 84 31.89 10.02 -20.27
C ALA A 84 32.52 9.01 -19.28
N PRO A 85 33.86 8.96 -19.18
CA PRO A 85 34.51 8.10 -18.21
C PRO A 85 33.88 8.40 -16.86
N THR A 86 33.45 7.35 -16.17
CA THR A 86 33.01 7.38 -14.79
C THR A 86 34.07 8.07 -13.96
N THR A 87 33.98 9.39 -13.82
CA THR A 87 34.27 10.00 -12.53
C THR A 87 33.42 9.21 -11.58
N GLN A 88 34.06 8.54 -10.63
CA GLN A 88 33.40 8.06 -9.43
C GLN A 88 32.71 9.27 -8.81
N GLU A 89 31.49 9.57 -9.27
CA GLU A 89 30.54 10.27 -8.45
C GLU A 89 30.41 9.35 -7.25
N LYS A 90 31.00 9.80 -6.15
CA LYS A 90 30.61 9.33 -4.83
C LYS A 90 29.09 9.18 -4.88
N PRO A 91 28.52 8.06 -4.40
CA PRO A 91 27.07 7.94 -4.27
C PRO A 91 26.58 9.26 -3.68
N PRO A 92 25.48 9.84 -4.22
CA PRO A 92 25.02 11.15 -3.79
C PRO A 92 25.10 11.15 -2.27
N VAL A 93 25.91 12.07 -1.74
CA VAL A 93 25.93 12.32 -0.30
C VAL A 93 24.54 12.89 -0.05
N TRP A 94 23.59 11.99 0.22
CA TRP A 94 22.33 12.35 0.81
C TRP A 94 22.75 13.04 2.09
N SER A 95 22.54 14.35 2.15
CA SER A 95 22.59 15.07 3.41
C SER A 95 21.80 14.22 4.39
N ASP A 96 22.43 13.78 5.49
CA ASP A 96 21.80 13.07 6.61
C ASP A 96 20.32 13.46 6.64
N GLY A 97 19.42 12.53 6.30
CA GLY A 97 18.02 12.85 6.02
C GLY A 97 17.49 13.82 7.06
N ASP A 98 16.83 14.90 6.62
CA ASP A 98 16.47 16.07 7.44
C ASP A 98 16.36 15.71 8.94
N LYS A 99 17.41 16.03 9.71
CA LYS A 99 17.51 15.64 11.13
C LYS A 99 16.39 16.24 11.98
N SER A 100 15.59 17.15 11.43
CA SER A 100 14.38 17.64 12.08
C SER A 100 13.22 16.63 12.07
N LYS A 101 13.21 15.66 11.14
CA LYS A 101 12.21 14.61 11.06
C LYS A 101 12.50 13.47 12.04
N ARG A 102 11.44 12.83 12.54
CA ARG A 102 11.55 11.62 13.36
C ARG A 102 12.13 10.46 12.54
N VAL A 103 12.72 9.47 13.22
CA VAL A 103 13.25 8.26 12.57
C VAL A 103 12.15 7.57 11.75
N SER A 104 10.95 7.44 12.32
CA SER A 104 9.79 6.84 11.64
C SER A 104 9.40 7.56 10.35
N GLU A 105 9.52 8.89 10.30
CA GLU A 105 9.22 9.68 9.10
C GLU A 105 10.31 9.48 8.03
N ARG A 106 11.59 9.51 8.43
CA ARG A 106 12.70 9.22 7.51
C ARG A 106 12.59 7.81 6.92
N LYS A 107 12.22 6.82 7.73
CA LYS A 107 12.04 5.43 7.29
C LYS A 107 10.80 5.24 6.43
N CYS A 108 9.71 5.94 6.73
CA CYS A 108 8.55 6.04 5.82
C CYS A 108 8.97 6.59 4.45
N ASP A 109 9.72 7.69 4.41
CA ASP A 109 10.25 8.28 3.17
C ASP A 109 11.17 7.30 2.42
N GLU A 110 11.97 6.50 3.13
CA GLU A 110 12.85 5.46 2.58
C GLU A 110 12.05 4.33 1.93
N TYR A 111 11.09 3.74 2.66
CA TYR A 111 10.28 2.60 2.17
C TYR A 111 9.27 3.00 1.10
N SER A 112 8.89 4.28 1.05
CA SER A 112 7.95 4.82 0.06
C SER A 112 8.61 5.20 -1.26
N ARG A 113 9.94 5.11 -1.42
CA ARG A 113 10.60 5.50 -2.69
C ARG A 113 10.13 4.65 -3.87
N ASP A 114 9.91 3.37 -3.64
CA ASP A 114 9.53 2.42 -4.69
C ASP A 114 8.04 2.50 -5.05
N VAL A 115 7.26 3.29 -4.31
CA VAL A 115 5.81 3.49 -4.54
C VAL A 115 5.52 4.73 -5.39
N ILE A 116 6.57 5.44 -5.80
CA ILE A 116 6.50 6.67 -6.57
C ILE A 116 7.37 6.54 -7.83
N HIS A 117 6.78 6.83 -8.99
CA HIS A 117 7.55 7.10 -10.19
C HIS A 117 7.91 8.59 -10.24
N ARG A 118 9.20 8.91 -10.19
CA ARG A 118 9.71 10.28 -10.34
C ARG A 118 10.17 10.49 -11.77
N THR A 119 9.47 11.36 -12.50
CA THR A 119 9.87 11.80 -13.83
C THR A 119 10.51 13.17 -13.69
N HIS A 120 11.81 13.23 -13.91
CA HIS A 120 12.52 14.50 -14.05
C HIS A 120 12.22 15.07 -15.44
N TYR A 121 11.87 16.35 -15.49
CA TYR A 121 11.71 17.05 -16.75
C TYR A 121 12.57 18.30 -16.75
N VAL A 122 13.13 18.59 -17.92
CA VAL A 122 13.88 19.82 -18.16
C VAL A 122 13.02 20.67 -19.07
N ALA A 123 12.54 21.80 -18.56
CA ALA A 123 11.84 22.76 -19.39
C ALA A 123 12.84 23.51 -20.28
N LEU A 124 12.39 23.93 -21.45
CA LEU A 124 13.18 24.71 -22.42
C LEU A 124 13.60 26.09 -21.88
N GLN A 125 13.02 26.53 -20.77
CA GLN A 125 13.43 27.72 -20.02
C GLN A 125 14.10 27.29 -18.72
N ALA A 126 15.27 27.87 -18.44
CA ALA A 126 16.20 27.46 -17.39
C ALA A 126 15.67 27.54 -15.93
N SER A 127 14.44 28.02 -15.72
CA SER A 127 13.82 28.15 -14.40
C SER A 127 12.74 27.12 -14.08
N ASP A 128 12.39 26.23 -15.01
CA ASP A 128 11.17 25.40 -14.88
C ASP A 128 11.45 23.89 -14.93
N SER A 129 12.71 23.47 -14.77
CA SER A 129 13.02 22.05 -14.55
C SER A 129 12.46 21.58 -13.19
N GLY A 130 11.80 20.42 -13.18
CA GLY A 130 11.15 19.91 -11.98
C GLY A 130 11.05 18.39 -11.94
N VAL A 131 10.38 17.90 -10.90
CA VAL A 131 10.13 16.47 -10.69
C VAL A 131 8.62 16.25 -10.59
N VAL A 132 8.06 15.48 -11.51
CA VAL A 132 6.69 14.98 -11.39
C VAL A 132 6.73 13.64 -10.66
N THR A 133 5.87 13.49 -9.67
CA THR A 133 5.73 12.29 -8.83
C THR A 133 4.39 11.65 -9.13
N ALA A 134 4.41 10.40 -9.62
CA ALA A 134 3.20 9.62 -9.88
C ALA A 134 3.12 8.38 -8.96
N PRO A 135 1.99 8.13 -8.29
CA PRO A 135 1.80 6.95 -7.44
C PRO A 135 1.82 5.63 -8.24
N LYS A 136 2.48 4.59 -7.70
CA LYS A 136 2.53 3.21 -8.23
C LYS A 136 1.77 2.24 -7.32
N CYS A 137 0.45 2.41 -7.26
CA CYS A 137 -0.48 1.48 -6.63
C CYS A 137 -1.84 1.55 -7.32
N ASP A 138 -2.60 0.46 -7.22
CA ASP A 138 -3.98 0.38 -7.67
C ASP A 138 -4.92 0.60 -6.48
N TYR A 139 -4.86 1.79 -5.89
CA TYR A 139 -5.81 2.19 -4.85
C TYR A 139 -6.90 3.05 -5.49
N GLN A 140 -8.09 2.46 -5.65
CA GLN A 140 -9.28 3.23 -6.03
C GLN A 140 -9.91 3.78 -4.75
N GLY A 141 -9.86 5.11 -4.59
CA GLY A 141 -10.31 5.81 -3.39
C GLY A 141 -11.62 5.26 -2.83
N THR A 142 -11.65 5.00 -1.52
CA THR A 142 -12.85 4.44 -0.88
C THR A 142 -13.94 5.51 -0.77
N GLY A 143 -15.08 5.27 -1.43
CA GLY A 143 -16.32 6.02 -1.19
C GLY A 143 -16.86 5.79 0.23
N LEU A 144 -18.02 6.37 0.56
CA LEU A 144 -18.71 6.10 1.83
C LEU A 144 -19.22 4.64 1.85
N ILE A 145 -18.37 3.70 2.25
CA ILE A 145 -18.66 2.26 2.29
C ILE A 145 -19.62 1.96 3.46
N VAL A 146 -20.80 1.39 3.20
CA VAL A 146 -21.76 0.94 4.22
C VAL A 146 -21.69 -0.58 4.33
N GLY A 147 -21.44 -1.11 5.54
CA GLY A 147 -21.38 -2.56 5.80
C GLY A 147 -20.02 -3.24 5.57
N GLY A 148 -18.98 -2.44 5.27
CA GLY A 148 -17.68 -2.96 4.84
C GLY A 148 -17.73 -3.52 3.42
N GLU A 149 -16.58 -3.56 2.75
CA GLU A 149 -16.46 -4.17 1.42
C GLU A 149 -15.22 -5.07 1.35
N GLU A 150 -15.17 -5.90 0.31
CA GLU A 150 -13.97 -6.68 0.01
C GLU A 150 -12.84 -5.73 -0.46
N ALA A 151 -11.63 -5.95 0.05
CA ALA A 151 -10.45 -5.25 -0.44
C ALA A 151 -10.03 -5.81 -1.81
N SER A 152 -9.32 -5.02 -2.61
CA SER A 152 -8.68 -5.55 -3.82
C SER A 152 -7.38 -6.30 -3.46
N VAL A 153 -6.99 -7.27 -4.28
CA VAL A 153 -5.73 -8.01 -4.09
C VAL A 153 -4.56 -7.03 -4.09
N GLY A 154 -3.78 -7.02 -3.01
CA GLY A 154 -2.63 -6.12 -2.85
C GLY A 154 -2.96 -4.66 -2.54
N GLU A 155 -4.21 -4.33 -2.23
CA GLU A 155 -4.65 -2.96 -1.91
C GLU A 155 -3.97 -2.43 -0.64
N PHE A 156 -3.81 -3.28 0.39
CA PHE A 156 -3.19 -2.93 1.67
C PHE A 156 -1.91 -3.73 1.89
N PRO A 157 -0.77 -3.31 1.30
CA PRO A 157 0.45 -4.11 1.22
C PRO A 157 1.18 -4.28 2.56
N HIS A 158 0.76 -3.56 3.60
CA HIS A 158 1.31 -3.67 4.95
C HIS A 158 0.53 -4.65 5.82
N MET A 159 -0.61 -5.17 5.36
CA MET A 159 -1.42 -6.08 6.16
C MET A 159 -0.67 -7.37 6.47
N ALA A 160 -0.69 -7.73 7.74
CA ALA A 160 -0.13 -8.97 8.26
C ALA A 160 -1.22 -9.79 8.95
N ALA A 161 -1.31 -11.08 8.65
CA ALA A 161 -2.09 -12.04 9.42
C ALA A 161 -1.14 -12.82 10.35
N ILE A 162 -1.40 -12.77 11.65
CA ILE A 162 -0.55 -13.40 12.67
C ILE A 162 -1.09 -14.80 12.96
N GLY A 163 -0.26 -15.81 12.72
CA GLY A 163 -0.64 -17.22 12.75
C GLY A 163 -0.03 -17.99 13.92
N TRP A 164 -0.85 -18.77 14.61
CA TRP A 164 -0.44 -19.77 15.60
C TRP A 164 -0.51 -21.16 15.00
N ARG A 165 0.43 -22.05 15.35
CA ARG A 165 0.37 -23.45 14.90
C ARG A 165 -0.89 -24.12 15.44
N ASN A 166 -1.60 -24.83 14.56
CA ASN A 166 -2.67 -25.76 14.91
C ASN A 166 -2.38 -27.14 14.31
N GLU A 167 -3.29 -28.11 14.47
CA GLU A 167 -3.08 -29.50 14.01
C GLU A 167 -2.90 -29.62 12.48
N THR A 168 -3.46 -28.70 11.70
CA THR A 168 -3.54 -28.79 10.23
C THR A 168 -2.80 -27.66 9.49
N GLY A 169 -2.08 -26.80 10.20
CA GLY A 169 -1.41 -25.62 9.65
C GLY A 169 -1.33 -24.47 10.65
N TYR A 170 -1.96 -23.34 10.31
CA TYR A 170 -1.97 -22.14 11.14
C TYR A 170 -3.39 -21.61 11.36
N ALA A 171 -3.68 -21.17 12.57
CA ALA A 171 -4.86 -20.40 12.92
C ALA A 171 -4.48 -18.91 13.01
N PHE A 172 -5.08 -18.10 12.16
CA PHE A 172 -4.91 -16.64 12.17
C PHE A 172 -5.93 -16.01 13.12
N GLN A 173 -5.44 -15.44 14.23
CA GLN A 173 -6.29 -14.91 15.32
C GLN A 173 -6.14 -13.40 15.52
N CYS A 174 -5.06 -12.83 14.99
CA CYS A 174 -4.78 -11.40 15.05
C CYS A 174 -4.26 -10.89 13.71
N GLY A 175 -4.48 -9.61 13.47
CA GLY A 175 -3.81 -8.84 12.43
C GLY A 175 -2.61 -8.06 12.94
N GLY A 176 -1.94 -7.41 12.01
CA GLY A 176 -0.85 -6.49 12.27
C GLY A 176 -0.52 -5.64 11.05
N SER A 177 0.47 -4.78 11.20
CA SER A 177 0.99 -3.94 10.12
C SER A 177 2.49 -4.10 9.99
N LEU A 178 2.97 -4.41 8.80
CA LEU A 178 4.39 -4.27 8.46
C LEU A 178 4.77 -2.79 8.59
N ILE A 179 5.76 -2.46 9.41
CA ILE A 179 6.24 -1.08 9.65
C ILE A 179 7.72 -0.92 9.30
N SER A 180 8.42 -2.02 9.07
CA SER A 180 9.73 -2.10 8.42
C SER A 180 9.87 -3.47 7.75
N PRO A 181 10.88 -3.72 6.91
CA PRO A 181 11.09 -5.04 6.31
C PRO A 181 11.20 -6.21 7.31
N LYS A 182 11.43 -5.94 8.60
CA LYS A 182 11.61 -7.00 9.62
C LYS A 182 10.64 -6.90 10.80
N PHE A 183 9.79 -5.88 10.88
CA PHE A 183 8.94 -5.67 12.05
C PHE A 183 7.47 -5.48 11.71
N ILE A 184 6.64 -6.21 12.46
CA ILE A 184 5.18 -6.07 12.51
C ILE A 184 4.79 -5.30 13.77
N LEU A 185 3.92 -4.30 13.61
CA LEU A 185 3.19 -3.64 14.69
C LEU A 185 1.85 -4.34 14.91
N THR A 186 1.52 -4.63 16.17
CA THR A 186 0.26 -5.29 16.55
C THR A 186 -0.12 -4.95 17.99
N ALA A 187 -1.18 -5.55 18.51
CA ALA A 187 -1.65 -5.34 19.89
C ALA A 187 -0.85 -6.18 20.91
N GLY A 188 -0.78 -5.69 22.13
CA GLY A 188 -0.15 -6.38 23.26
C GLY A 188 -0.86 -7.68 23.61
N HIS A 189 -2.18 -7.75 23.45
CA HIS A 189 -2.95 -8.97 23.70
C HIS A 189 -2.75 -10.05 22.63
N CYS A 190 -2.18 -9.70 21.47
CA CYS A 190 -1.86 -10.64 20.38
C CYS A 190 -0.52 -11.37 20.58
N ILE A 191 0.17 -11.18 21.71
CA ILE A 191 1.47 -11.83 21.95
C ILE A 191 1.34 -13.31 22.33
N LYS A 192 0.16 -13.76 22.77
CA LYS A 192 -0.13 -15.16 23.11
C LYS A 192 -1.59 -15.50 22.80
N PHE A 193 -1.81 -16.69 22.25
CA PHE A 193 -3.15 -17.24 22.04
C PHE A 193 -3.19 -18.68 22.57
N GLY A 194 -4.15 -19.01 23.43
CA GLY A 194 -4.23 -20.33 24.06
C GLY A 194 -2.97 -20.74 24.85
N GLY A 195 -2.16 -19.77 25.30
CA GLY A 195 -0.87 -20.02 25.96
C GLY A 195 0.33 -20.20 25.02
N ALA A 196 0.11 -20.29 23.70
CA ALA A 196 1.15 -20.43 22.69
C ALA A 196 1.61 -19.07 22.15
N ASP A 197 2.88 -18.99 21.79
CA ASP A 197 3.47 -17.85 21.10
C ASP A 197 3.12 -17.88 19.60
N PRO A 198 3.00 -16.72 18.93
CA PRO A 198 2.73 -16.65 17.50
C PRO A 198 3.89 -17.26 16.70
N ALA A 199 3.57 -18.03 15.68
CA ALA A 199 4.55 -18.79 14.91
C ALA A 199 5.01 -18.07 13.65
N ILE A 200 4.07 -17.47 12.92
CA ILE A 200 4.34 -16.80 11.63
C ILE A 200 3.57 -15.49 11.50
N ALA A 201 4.09 -14.60 10.67
CA ALA A 201 3.33 -13.52 10.06
C ALA A 201 3.19 -13.82 8.57
N ARG A 202 1.94 -13.88 8.08
CA ARG A 202 1.63 -13.97 6.66
C ARG A 202 1.45 -12.58 6.08
N LEU A 203 2.15 -12.29 5.00
CA LEU A 203 2.17 -10.98 4.32
C LEU A 203 1.78 -11.12 2.85
N GLY A 204 1.06 -10.13 2.33
CA GLY A 204 0.66 -10.09 0.91
C GLY A 204 -0.47 -11.05 0.53
N ASP A 205 -1.16 -11.62 1.52
CA ASP A 205 -2.33 -12.48 1.29
C ASP A 205 -3.60 -11.66 1.11
N HIS A 206 -4.58 -12.22 0.41
CA HIS A 206 -5.92 -11.65 0.27
C HIS A 206 -6.97 -12.60 0.84
N ASN A 207 -6.90 -13.89 0.51
CA ASN A 207 -7.75 -14.94 1.05
C ASN A 207 -6.98 -15.96 1.91
N LEU A 208 -7.30 -16.01 3.20
CA LEU A 208 -6.69 -16.95 4.17
C LEU A 208 -7.13 -18.41 3.99
N ASP A 209 -8.08 -18.71 3.09
CA ASP A 209 -8.41 -20.07 2.71
C ASP A 209 -7.36 -20.63 1.74
N PRO A 210 -6.52 -21.59 2.16
CA PRO A 210 -5.44 -22.13 1.32
C PRO A 210 -5.95 -22.91 0.10
N THR A 211 -7.26 -23.20 0.02
CA THR A 211 -7.87 -23.88 -1.12
C THR A 211 -8.28 -22.92 -2.25
N VAL A 212 -8.25 -21.61 -2.00
CA VAL A 212 -8.63 -20.58 -2.97
C VAL A 212 -7.39 -20.02 -3.65
N ASN A 213 -7.40 -19.99 -4.99
CA ASN A 213 -6.39 -19.29 -5.79
C ASN A 213 -6.95 -17.94 -6.26
N ASP A 214 -6.69 -16.90 -5.48
CA ASP A 214 -7.02 -15.51 -5.76
C ASP A 214 -5.87 -14.72 -6.42
N ARG A 215 -4.80 -15.43 -6.82
CA ARG A 215 -3.54 -14.89 -7.36
C ARG A 215 -2.76 -14.01 -6.37
N ALA A 216 -3.10 -14.02 -5.09
CA ALA A 216 -2.24 -13.45 -4.07
C ALA A 216 -0.97 -14.29 -3.93
N ASP A 217 0.18 -13.63 -4.00
CA ASP A 217 1.48 -14.22 -3.75
C ASP A 217 1.84 -13.87 -2.31
N HIS A 218 1.34 -14.67 -1.36
CA HIS A 218 1.63 -14.46 0.06
C HIS A 218 2.97 -15.08 0.45
N VAL A 219 3.56 -14.58 1.53
CA VAL A 219 4.73 -15.19 2.17
C VAL A 219 4.47 -15.41 3.65
N ASP A 220 4.81 -16.61 4.13
CA ASP A 220 4.79 -16.95 5.55
C ASP A 220 6.20 -16.77 6.13
N VAL A 221 6.34 -15.84 7.06
CA VAL A 221 7.63 -15.53 7.68
C VAL A 221 7.60 -15.89 9.15
N PRO A 222 8.53 -16.74 9.66
CA PRO A 222 8.59 -17.06 11.08
C PRO A 222 8.78 -15.82 11.95
N ILE A 223 8.10 -15.77 13.09
CA ILE A 223 8.30 -14.75 14.10
C ILE A 223 9.43 -15.21 15.02
N SER A 224 10.52 -14.46 15.06
CA SER A 224 11.71 -14.79 15.85
C SER A 224 11.66 -14.22 17.27
N LYS A 225 11.00 -13.08 17.45
CA LYS A 225 10.92 -12.39 18.73
C LYS A 225 9.62 -11.62 18.86
N VAL A 226 9.01 -11.73 20.04
CA VAL A 226 7.85 -10.93 20.42
C VAL A 226 8.28 -9.92 21.48
N ILE A 227 8.02 -8.64 21.22
CA ILE A 227 8.45 -7.51 22.04
C ILE A 227 7.18 -6.78 22.49
N LYS A 228 6.70 -7.14 23.69
CA LYS A 228 5.58 -6.42 24.31
C LYS A 228 6.03 -5.05 24.80
N HIS A 229 5.12 -4.07 24.81
CA HIS A 229 5.39 -2.82 25.51
C HIS A 229 5.68 -3.10 27.01
N PRO A 230 6.69 -2.48 27.63
CA PRO A 230 7.06 -2.74 29.04
C PRO A 230 5.91 -2.55 30.02
N ASP A 231 5.10 -1.51 29.78
CA ASP A 231 3.94 -1.16 30.62
C ASP A 231 2.64 -1.85 30.20
N TYR A 232 2.69 -2.81 29.27
CA TYR A 232 1.54 -3.65 28.94
C TYR A 232 1.37 -4.74 29.99
N ASN A 233 0.20 -4.77 30.63
CA ASN A 233 -0.10 -5.73 31.68
C ASN A 233 -1.53 -6.28 31.56
N SER A 234 -1.67 -7.50 31.03
CA SER A 234 -2.94 -8.22 30.97
C SER A 234 -3.49 -8.52 32.39
N PRO A 235 -4.80 -8.39 32.64
CA PRO A 235 -5.89 -8.17 31.69
C PRO A 235 -6.22 -6.69 31.42
N LEU A 236 -5.41 -5.74 31.91
CA LEU A 236 -5.63 -4.33 31.62
C LEU A 236 -5.28 -4.05 30.16
N VAL A 237 -6.19 -3.38 29.46
CA VAL A 237 -6.08 -3.01 28.04
C VAL A 237 -5.43 -1.63 27.84
N TYR A 238 -4.47 -1.31 28.71
CA TYR A 238 -3.62 -0.11 28.58
C TYR A 238 -2.27 -0.50 27.99
N ASN A 239 -1.68 0.39 27.20
CA ASN A 239 -0.43 0.12 26.48
C ASN A 239 -0.52 -1.15 25.64
N ASP A 240 -1.69 -1.41 25.07
CA ASP A 240 -2.00 -2.63 24.31
C ASP A 240 -1.37 -2.55 22.92
N ILE A 241 -0.04 -2.69 22.90
CA ILE A 241 0.81 -2.61 21.71
C ILE A 241 2.01 -3.54 21.85
N ALA A 242 2.39 -4.17 20.76
CA ALA A 242 3.55 -5.06 20.67
C ALA A 242 4.20 -4.95 19.29
N LEU A 243 5.47 -5.32 19.25
CA LEU A 243 6.26 -5.48 18.04
C LEU A 243 6.62 -6.95 17.87
N MET A 244 6.57 -7.46 16.64
CA MET A 244 7.04 -8.80 16.31
C MET A 244 8.17 -8.69 15.29
N GLU A 245 9.33 -9.21 15.67
CA GLU A 245 10.51 -9.28 14.79
C GLU A 245 10.45 -10.56 13.97
N LEU A 246 10.41 -10.40 12.65
CA LEU A 246 10.47 -11.48 11.69
C LEU A 246 11.85 -12.12 11.68
N ALA A 247 11.94 -13.43 11.48
CA ALA A 247 13.21 -14.14 11.42
C ALA A 247 14.11 -13.64 10.27
N ASN A 248 13.49 -13.26 9.15
CA ASN A 248 14.17 -12.70 7.98
C ASN A 248 13.47 -11.41 7.54
N ALA A 249 14.23 -10.47 6.98
CA ALA A 249 13.65 -9.31 6.33
C ALA A 249 12.90 -9.74 5.06
N VAL A 250 11.72 -9.16 4.83
CA VAL A 250 10.93 -9.42 3.63
C VAL A 250 11.41 -8.58 2.46
N THR A 251 11.38 -9.18 1.27
CA THR A 251 11.61 -8.47 0.02
C THR A 251 10.38 -7.60 -0.29
N LEU A 252 10.59 -6.29 -0.34
CA LEU A 252 9.51 -5.35 -0.64
C LEU A 252 9.06 -5.48 -2.10
N ARG A 253 7.75 -5.49 -2.32
CA ARG A 253 7.11 -5.58 -3.64
C ARG A 253 5.75 -4.91 -3.61
N THR A 254 5.06 -4.75 -4.74
CA THR A 254 3.78 -4.02 -4.81
C THR A 254 2.77 -4.43 -3.71
N ALA A 255 2.64 -5.74 -3.44
CA ALA A 255 1.72 -6.30 -2.45
C ALA A 255 2.31 -6.48 -1.03
N ILE A 256 3.60 -6.19 -0.80
CA ILE A 256 4.26 -6.32 0.52
C ILE A 256 5.16 -5.10 0.75
N ARG A 257 4.68 -4.14 1.54
CA ARG A 257 5.40 -2.89 1.86
C ARG A 257 5.03 -2.39 3.25
N PRO A 258 5.96 -1.73 3.97
CA PRO A 258 5.65 -1.12 5.24
C PRO A 258 4.62 0.01 5.11
N ALA A 259 3.76 0.16 6.11
CA ALA A 259 3.00 1.38 6.34
C ALA A 259 3.83 2.41 7.10
N CYS A 260 3.48 3.67 6.94
CA CYS A 260 4.04 4.76 7.72
C CYS A 260 3.35 4.85 9.09
N LEU A 261 4.05 5.39 10.08
CA LEU A 261 3.48 5.65 11.39
C LEU A 261 2.96 7.08 11.44
N TRP A 262 1.77 7.27 12.01
CA TRP A 262 1.25 8.63 12.21
C TRP A 262 1.99 9.33 13.34
N THR A 263 2.63 10.46 13.02
CA THR A 263 3.48 11.20 13.96
C THR A 263 2.79 12.36 14.67
N LYS A 264 1.57 12.72 14.24
CA LYS A 264 0.85 13.89 14.77
C LYS A 264 -0.01 13.51 15.99
N GLY A 265 -0.19 14.45 16.92
CA GLY A 265 -1.03 14.24 18.12
C GLY A 265 -2.52 14.10 17.79
N GLY A 266 -3.02 14.90 16.84
CA GLY A 266 -4.39 14.82 16.30
C GLY A 266 -4.43 14.18 14.91
N PHE A 267 -5.61 14.13 14.28
CA PHE A 267 -5.82 13.47 12.98
C PHE A 267 -5.62 14.39 11.76
N GLY A 268 -5.15 15.63 11.97
CA GLY A 268 -5.02 16.61 10.89
C GLY A 268 -6.38 16.96 10.27
N THR A 269 -6.48 16.88 8.95
CA THR A 269 -7.72 17.10 8.19
C THR A 269 -8.58 15.84 8.05
N HIS A 270 -8.11 14.69 8.52
CA HIS A 270 -8.86 13.43 8.41
C HIS A 270 -10.01 13.39 9.41
N THR A 271 -11.21 13.16 8.90
CA THR A 271 -12.44 12.93 9.69
C THR A 271 -12.82 11.46 9.76
N SER A 272 -12.22 10.62 8.92
CA SER A 272 -12.42 9.16 8.89
C SER A 272 -11.09 8.44 8.68
N ALA A 273 -11.07 7.17 9.05
CA ALA A 273 -9.97 6.24 8.84
C ALA A 273 -10.51 4.91 8.30
N LEU A 274 -9.63 4.15 7.65
CA LEU A 274 -9.89 2.81 7.18
C LEU A 274 -9.46 1.81 8.24
N ALA A 275 -10.35 0.89 8.57
CA ALA A 275 -10.00 -0.34 9.25
C ALA A 275 -9.99 -1.48 8.25
N THR A 276 -9.01 -2.36 8.37
CA THR A 276 -8.77 -3.47 7.43
C THR A 276 -8.41 -4.73 8.17
N GLY A 277 -8.96 -5.87 7.75
CA GLY A 277 -8.67 -7.16 8.38
C GLY A 277 -9.58 -8.30 7.90
N TRP A 278 -9.40 -9.45 8.55
CA TRP A 278 -10.12 -10.71 8.29
C TRP A 278 -11.08 -11.06 9.43
N GLY A 279 -11.46 -10.07 10.23
CA GLY A 279 -12.34 -10.25 11.38
C GLY A 279 -13.76 -10.69 11.03
N VAL A 280 -14.57 -10.78 12.08
CA VAL A 280 -15.96 -11.22 12.05
C VAL A 280 -16.78 -10.26 11.20
N THR A 281 -17.46 -10.83 10.21
CA THR A 281 -18.34 -10.09 9.30
C THR A 281 -19.82 -10.17 9.69
N ASP A 282 -20.19 -11.17 10.50
CA ASP A 282 -21.54 -11.34 11.03
C ASP A 282 -21.49 -11.66 12.52
N ASP A 283 -22.00 -10.74 13.33
CA ASP A 283 -22.08 -10.88 14.78
C ASP A 283 -22.92 -12.08 15.24
N ARG A 284 -23.81 -12.62 14.39
CA ARG A 284 -24.63 -13.79 14.74
C ARG A 284 -23.89 -15.10 14.56
N SER A 285 -23.18 -15.25 13.43
CA SER A 285 -22.41 -16.47 13.16
C SER A 285 -21.05 -16.46 13.87
N GLN A 286 -20.55 -15.26 14.24
CA GLN A 286 -19.18 -15.05 14.72
C GLN A 286 -18.12 -15.59 13.74
N GLU A 287 -18.49 -15.73 12.46
CA GLU A 287 -17.58 -16.20 11.42
C GLU A 287 -16.67 -15.06 10.95
N THR A 288 -15.37 -15.31 11.02
CA THR A 288 -14.32 -14.46 10.46
C THR A 288 -14.32 -14.55 8.94
N SER A 289 -14.07 -13.43 8.26
CA SER A 289 -13.89 -13.46 6.81
C SER A 289 -12.61 -14.17 6.42
N LYS A 290 -12.68 -15.04 5.40
CA LYS A 290 -11.46 -15.54 4.77
C LYS A 290 -10.82 -14.51 3.85
N VAL A 291 -11.61 -13.60 3.31
CA VAL A 291 -11.18 -12.57 2.37
C VAL A 291 -10.91 -11.26 3.11
N LEU A 292 -9.85 -10.54 2.74
CA LEU A 292 -9.51 -9.26 3.34
C LEU A 292 -10.62 -8.25 3.10
N ARG A 293 -11.06 -7.59 4.18
CA ARG A 293 -12.13 -6.58 4.12
C ARG A 293 -11.62 -5.22 4.57
N LYS A 294 -12.34 -4.18 4.14
CA LYS A 294 -12.10 -2.80 4.53
C LYS A 294 -13.39 -2.10 4.90
N VAL A 295 -13.31 -1.18 5.86
CA VAL A 295 -14.43 -0.33 6.26
C VAL A 295 -13.94 1.07 6.63
N SER A 296 -14.73 2.09 6.24
CA SER A 296 -14.48 3.48 6.65
C SER A 296 -15.20 3.77 7.96
N LEU A 297 -14.46 4.26 8.95
CA LEU A 297 -14.92 4.59 10.29
C LEU A 297 -14.67 6.07 10.60
N SER A 298 -15.65 6.73 11.19
CA SER A 298 -15.49 8.10 11.71
C SER A 298 -14.46 8.15 12.84
N LEU A 299 -13.50 9.08 12.74
CA LEU A 299 -12.53 9.36 13.80
C LEU A 299 -13.15 10.26 14.85
N LEU A 300 -13.04 9.88 16.12
CA LEU A 300 -13.59 10.62 17.23
C LEU A 300 -12.46 11.20 18.09
N GLN A 301 -12.62 12.46 18.49
CA GLN A 301 -11.73 13.10 19.44
C GLN A 301 -11.92 12.50 20.84
N ASN A 302 -10.85 12.50 21.64
CA ASN A 302 -10.82 11.81 22.94
C ASN A 302 -11.86 12.35 23.94
N ASP A 303 -12.18 13.65 23.85
CA ASP A 303 -13.22 14.33 24.62
C ASP A 303 -14.63 13.80 24.32
N HIS A 304 -14.89 13.37 23.08
CA HIS A 304 -16.12 12.69 22.68
C HIS A 304 -16.11 11.20 23.04
N CYS A 305 -14.95 10.54 23.02
CA CYS A 305 -14.82 9.12 23.37
C CYS A 305 -15.13 8.86 24.86
N ASN A 306 -14.52 9.64 25.76
CA ASN A 306 -14.60 9.40 27.21
C ASN A 306 -16.04 9.27 27.77
N PRO A 307 -17.01 10.16 27.45
CA PRO A 307 -18.37 10.04 27.95
C PRO A 307 -19.12 8.80 27.41
N LEU A 308 -18.86 8.39 26.16
CA LEU A 308 -19.46 7.19 25.55
C LEU A 308 -18.98 5.89 26.23
N MET A 309 -17.82 5.97 26.87
CA MET A 309 -17.10 4.85 27.46
C MET A 309 -17.35 4.66 28.96
N LYS A 310 -18.14 5.53 29.61
CA LYS A 310 -18.44 5.44 31.06
C LYS A 310 -19.00 4.07 31.48
N ASN A 311 -19.83 3.45 30.63
CA ASN A 311 -20.44 2.14 30.91
C ASN A 311 -19.48 0.94 30.73
N TYR A 312 -18.28 1.14 30.19
CA TYR A 312 -17.24 0.10 30.09
C TYR A 312 -16.45 -0.04 31.40
N GLN A 313 -16.33 1.05 32.16
CA GLN A 313 -15.47 1.13 33.36
C GLN A 313 -15.86 0.09 34.41
N THR A 314 -17.16 -0.23 34.52
CA THR A 314 -17.71 -1.12 35.54
C THR A 314 -17.50 -2.62 35.28
N LYS A 315 -17.25 -3.04 34.03
CA LYS A 315 -17.24 -4.48 33.66
C LYS A 315 -15.86 -5.05 33.30
N ARG A 316 -14.91 -4.22 32.83
CA ARG A 316 -13.56 -4.69 32.41
C ARG A 316 -12.41 -4.27 33.34
N LYS A 317 -12.70 -3.72 34.54
CA LYS A 317 -11.68 -3.10 35.40
C LYS A 317 -10.81 -2.11 34.62
N TRP A 318 -11.46 -1.29 33.79
CA TRP A 318 -10.80 -0.26 32.98
C TRP A 318 -11.15 1.10 33.59
N PRO A 319 -10.28 1.67 34.44
CA PRO A 319 -10.52 2.90 35.21
C PRO A 319 -10.98 4.10 34.42
N GLY A 320 -10.68 4.15 33.11
CA GLY A 320 -11.09 5.23 32.25
C GLY A 320 -10.27 5.32 30.98
N PHE A 321 -10.76 6.15 30.07
CA PHE A 321 -10.13 6.43 28.80
C PHE A 321 -8.95 7.38 28.98
N ILE A 322 -7.80 7.05 28.38
CA ILE A 322 -6.55 7.83 28.50
C ILE A 322 -6.09 8.38 27.14
N SER A 323 -5.12 9.30 27.16
CA SER A 323 -4.62 9.97 25.94
C SER A 323 -3.96 9.02 24.95
N SER A 324 -3.34 7.94 25.42
CA SER A 324 -2.72 6.90 24.58
C SER A 324 -3.72 5.92 23.96
N GLN A 325 -5.02 6.16 24.18
CA GLN A 325 -6.12 5.50 23.50
C GLN A 325 -6.82 6.49 22.55
N MET A 326 -7.47 5.95 21.54
CA MET A 326 -8.35 6.66 20.62
C MET A 326 -9.59 5.82 20.34
N CYS A 327 -10.66 6.44 19.84
CA CYS A 327 -11.83 5.69 19.39
C CYS A 327 -12.24 6.09 17.98
N ALA A 328 -12.77 5.12 17.26
CA ALA A 328 -13.30 5.29 15.92
C ALA A 328 -14.53 4.39 15.76
N GLY A 329 -15.47 4.81 14.93
CA GLY A 329 -16.68 4.04 14.68
C GLY A 329 -17.85 4.92 14.30
N GLU A 330 -18.86 4.30 13.69
CA GLU A 330 -20.09 5.00 13.32
C GLU A 330 -21.05 5.05 14.49
N LEU A 331 -21.28 6.25 15.04
CA LEU A 331 -22.19 6.43 16.18
C LEU A 331 -23.63 6.02 15.88
N ARG A 332 -24.02 5.97 14.60
CA ARG A 332 -25.32 5.45 14.16
C ARG A 332 -25.41 3.92 14.19
N GLY A 333 -24.29 3.22 14.41
CA GLY A 333 -24.17 1.77 14.31
C GLY A 333 -23.98 1.31 12.86
N GLY A 334 -23.84 0.00 12.69
CA GLY A 334 -23.71 -0.67 11.39
C GLY A 334 -22.29 -0.76 10.82
N LYS A 335 -21.28 -0.13 11.46
CA LYS A 335 -19.86 -0.25 11.08
C LYS A 335 -18.96 -0.21 12.30
N ASP A 336 -18.01 -1.15 12.39
CA ASP A 336 -16.97 -1.21 13.41
C ASP A 336 -15.89 -2.23 13.02
N THR A 337 -14.78 -2.25 13.74
CA THR A 337 -13.86 -3.40 13.76
C THR A 337 -14.38 -4.47 14.72
N CYS A 338 -14.19 -5.75 14.39
CA CYS A 338 -14.73 -6.84 15.20
C CYS A 338 -13.67 -7.88 15.59
N GLN A 339 -14.11 -8.97 16.23
CA GLN A 339 -13.26 -10.09 16.61
C GLN A 339 -12.47 -10.58 15.40
N GLY A 340 -11.18 -10.92 15.56
CA GLY A 340 -10.30 -11.32 14.45
C GLY A 340 -9.60 -10.16 13.73
N ASP A 341 -10.02 -8.91 13.94
CA ASP A 341 -9.23 -7.72 13.54
C ASP A 341 -8.28 -7.26 14.65
N SER A 342 -8.22 -7.96 15.78
CA SER A 342 -7.33 -7.68 16.90
C SER A 342 -5.89 -7.44 16.45
N GLY A 343 -5.32 -6.29 16.82
CA GLY A 343 -3.96 -5.91 16.41
C GLY A 343 -3.81 -5.37 14.99
N ALA A 344 -4.86 -5.40 14.15
CA ALA A 344 -4.85 -4.84 12.80
C ALA A 344 -4.78 -3.30 12.82
N PRO A 345 -4.40 -2.66 11.69
CA PRO A 345 -4.32 -1.21 11.62
C PRO A 345 -5.68 -0.53 11.53
N LEU A 346 -5.78 0.61 12.22
CA LEU A 346 -6.62 1.72 11.82
C LEU A 346 -5.72 2.76 11.14
N GLN A 347 -6.08 3.17 9.93
CA GLN A 347 -5.16 3.89 9.05
C GLN A 347 -5.81 4.99 8.22
N VAL A 348 -5.03 6.00 7.85
CA VAL A 348 -5.43 7.08 6.93
C VAL A 348 -4.53 7.07 5.70
N VAL A 349 -5.11 7.45 4.56
CA VAL A 349 -4.38 7.60 3.31
C VAL A 349 -3.66 8.95 3.32
N SER A 350 -2.39 8.99 2.91
CA SER A 350 -1.64 10.24 2.80
C SER A 350 -2.31 11.22 1.83
N SER A 351 -2.37 12.49 2.21
CA SER A 351 -2.86 13.57 1.33
C SER A 351 -2.02 13.72 0.06
N ASP A 352 -0.72 13.39 0.16
CA ASP A 352 0.26 13.68 -0.88
C ASP A 352 0.48 12.47 -1.79
N ASN A 353 0.13 11.26 -1.33
CA ASN A 353 0.28 10.03 -2.08
C ASN A 353 -0.70 8.95 -1.63
N GLN A 354 -1.65 8.62 -2.50
CA GLN A 354 -2.70 7.63 -2.21
C GLN A 354 -2.18 6.20 -2.00
N CYS A 355 -0.91 5.92 -2.32
CA CYS A 355 -0.26 4.64 -2.06
C CYS A 355 0.38 4.52 -0.67
N ILE A 356 0.41 5.63 0.08
CA ILE A 356 1.03 5.67 1.41
C ILE A 356 -0.07 5.69 2.45
N PHE A 357 -0.07 4.64 3.26
CA PHE A 357 -0.95 4.53 4.41
C PHE A 357 -0.21 4.89 5.70
N HIS A 358 -0.88 5.64 6.57
CA HIS A 358 -0.39 5.97 7.91
C HIS A 358 -1.23 5.24 8.95
N VAL A 359 -0.59 4.38 9.74
CA VAL A 359 -1.23 3.72 10.88
C VAL A 359 -1.41 4.74 11.99
N VAL A 360 -2.66 5.10 12.27
CA VAL A 360 -3.05 6.03 13.34
C VAL A 360 -3.35 5.29 14.64
N GLY A 361 -3.84 4.05 14.54
CA GLY A 361 -4.23 3.24 15.68
C GLY A 361 -4.04 1.75 15.44
N VAL A 362 -3.99 1.00 16.54
CA VAL A 362 -3.96 -0.48 16.55
C VAL A 362 -5.24 -0.96 17.21
N VAL A 363 -5.97 -1.88 16.58
CA VAL A 363 -7.22 -2.45 17.13
C VAL A 363 -6.94 -3.10 18.49
N SER A 364 -7.57 -2.58 19.54
CA SER A 364 -7.34 -3.05 20.93
C SER A 364 -8.56 -3.78 21.47
N PHE A 365 -9.70 -3.09 21.66
CA PHE A 365 -10.92 -3.75 22.14
C PHE A 365 -12.21 -3.01 21.77
N GLY A 366 -13.29 -3.78 21.74
CA GLY A 366 -14.67 -3.29 21.74
C GLY A 366 -15.54 -4.14 22.68
N ARG A 367 -16.76 -3.68 22.96
CA ARG A 367 -17.78 -4.43 23.71
C ARG A 367 -18.78 -5.08 22.78
N TYR A 368 -19.20 -4.37 21.75
CA TYR A 368 -20.12 -4.85 20.73
C TYR A 368 -19.65 -4.31 19.40
N CYS A 369 -19.60 -5.14 18.38
CA CYS A 369 -19.26 -4.70 17.04
C CYS A 369 -20.46 -3.98 16.44
N ALA A 370 -20.21 -2.84 15.80
CA ALA A 370 -21.19 -2.12 14.98
C ALA A 370 -22.47 -1.70 15.73
N VAL A 371 -22.46 -1.66 17.07
CA VAL A 371 -23.63 -1.21 17.84
C VAL A 371 -23.64 0.30 17.97
N LYS A 372 -24.81 0.89 17.73
CA LYS A 372 -25.08 2.33 17.87
C LYS A 372 -24.56 2.85 19.22
N GLY A 373 -23.78 3.93 19.17
CA GLY A 373 -23.24 4.61 20.35
C GLY A 373 -22.05 3.91 21.03
N HIS A 374 -21.52 2.83 20.46
CA HIS A 374 -20.37 2.11 20.99
C HIS A 374 -19.24 2.03 19.96
N PRO A 375 -18.37 3.06 19.87
CA PRO A 375 -17.22 2.99 18.98
C PRO A 375 -16.18 1.98 19.50
N GLY A 376 -15.32 1.48 18.60
CA GLY A 376 -14.16 0.67 18.95
C GLY A 376 -13.06 1.50 19.64
N VAL A 377 -12.26 0.85 20.50
CA VAL A 377 -11.10 1.46 21.15
C VAL A 377 -9.82 0.91 20.54
N TYR A 378 -8.91 1.83 20.22
CA TYR A 378 -7.65 1.56 19.57
C TYR A 378 -6.50 2.15 20.41
N THR A 379 -5.34 1.51 20.34
CA THR A 379 -4.11 2.08 20.89
C THR A 379 -3.59 3.16 19.94
N ARG A 380 -3.39 4.38 20.43
CA ARG A 380 -2.93 5.53 19.63
C ARG A 380 -1.45 5.40 19.31
N VAL A 381 -1.10 5.15 18.04
CA VAL A 381 0.29 4.91 17.60
C VAL A 381 1.23 6.06 17.96
N SER A 382 0.77 7.31 17.79
CA SER A 382 1.61 8.48 18.04
C SER A 382 2.08 8.63 19.49
N SER A 383 1.46 7.92 20.44
CA SER A 383 1.89 7.89 21.85
C SER A 383 3.05 6.94 22.13
N TYR A 384 3.42 6.06 21.19
CA TYR A 384 4.42 5.01 21.39
C TYR A 384 5.62 5.11 20.43
N LEU A 385 5.73 6.21 19.67
CA LEU A 385 6.75 6.34 18.63
C LEU A 385 8.17 6.24 19.18
N ASP A 386 8.47 6.80 20.35
CA ASP A 386 9.80 6.69 20.96
C ASP A 386 10.19 5.24 21.25
N TRP A 387 9.24 4.46 21.79
CA TRP A 387 9.45 3.04 22.04
C TRP A 387 9.58 2.25 20.74
N ILE A 388 8.75 2.55 19.74
CA ILE A 388 8.81 1.89 18.43
C ILE A 388 10.15 2.18 17.76
N GLU A 389 10.55 3.45 17.66
CA GLU A 389 11.78 3.85 16.98
C GLU A 389 13.02 3.27 17.64
N LYS A 390 13.10 3.34 18.98
CA LYS A 390 14.20 2.74 19.75
C LYS A 390 14.32 1.23 19.55
N THR A 391 13.20 0.55 19.27
CA THR A 391 13.17 -0.91 19.13
C THR A 391 13.40 -1.37 17.70
N VAL A 392 12.77 -0.71 16.72
CA VAL A 392 12.75 -1.12 15.30
C VAL A 392 13.97 -0.61 14.56
N TRP A 393 14.46 0.59 14.92
CA TRP A 393 15.59 1.23 14.25
C TRP A 393 16.65 1.68 15.29
N PRO A 394 17.25 0.72 16.03
CA PRO A 394 18.25 1.07 17.04
C PRO A 394 19.49 1.70 16.38
N GLY A 395 19.86 2.90 16.83
CA GLY A 395 21.07 3.60 16.38
C GLY A 395 20.89 4.56 15.20
N GLU A 396 19.66 4.75 14.74
CA GLU A 396 19.29 5.76 13.71
C GLU A 396 19.00 7.15 14.27
#